data_AF-A0A1Y0RBV8-F1
#
_entry.id   AF-A0A1Y0RBV8-F1
#
_cell.length_a   1.000
_cell.length_b   1.000
_cell.length_c   1.000
_cell.angle_alpha   90.00
_cell.angle_beta   90.00
_cell.angle_gamma   90.00
#
_symmetry.space_group_name_H-M   'P 1'
#
loop_
_entity.id
_entity.type
_entity.pdbx_description
1 polymer ?
#
loop_
_entity_poly.entity_id
_entity_poly.type
_entity_poly.pdbx_seq_one_letter_code
_entity_poly.pdbx_strand_id
1 'polypeptide(L)'
;MSGQAVGTVNLPRLSRGSQGQAVTFLQLLLDNFHGYSVAVDGVFGQNTENAVKDFQNARDFVNDPPGVVGFQTWEALANRQ
;
A
#
# COMPACT_ATOMS: atom_id res chain seq x y z
N MET A 1 27.09 19.41 14.44
CA MET A 1 27.28 18.02 14.01
C MET A 1 25.94 17.32 14.19
N SER A 2 25.08 17.39 13.17
CA SER A 2 24.87 16.34 12.15
C SER A 2 24.04 15.17 12.71
N GLY A 3 22.84 14.85 12.22
CA GLY A 3 22.14 15.37 11.06
C GLY A 3 20.80 14.68 10.83
N GLN A 4 20.27 14.93 9.64
CA GLN A 4 19.20 14.18 8.97
C GLN A 4 17.79 14.42 9.55
N ALA A 5 17.21 15.58 9.23
CA ALA A 5 15.79 15.59 8.88
C ALA A 5 15.66 14.75 7.59
N VAL A 6 15.56 13.44 7.73
CA VAL A 6 15.01 12.60 6.67
C VAL A 6 13.61 13.15 6.46
N GLY A 7 13.34 13.75 5.30
CA GLY A 7 11.99 14.15 4.94
C GLY A 7 11.13 12.89 4.98
N THR A 8 10.42 12.67 6.09
CA THR A 8 9.58 11.50 6.27
C THR A 8 8.51 11.59 5.21
N VAL A 9 8.54 10.69 4.24
CA VAL A 9 7.40 10.51 3.33
C VAL A 9 6.26 10.07 4.23
N ASN A 10 5.39 11.00 4.61
CA ASN A 10 4.24 10.71 5.47
C ASN A 10 3.21 9.99 4.60
N LEU A 11 3.36 8.68 4.46
CA LEU A 11 2.43 7.85 3.72
C LEU A 11 1.18 7.64 4.58
N PRO A 12 -0.01 8.01 4.07
CA PRO A 12 -1.22 7.90 4.86
C PRO A 12 -1.57 6.43 5.09
N ARG A 13 -2.18 6.16 6.25
CA ARG A 13 -2.84 4.88 6.50
C ARG A 13 -4.05 4.77 5.57
N LEU A 14 -4.07 3.75 4.71
CA LEU A 14 -5.18 3.50 3.80
C LEU A 14 -5.96 2.25 4.21
N SER A 15 -7.26 2.31 4.01
CA SER A 15 -8.18 1.18 4.19
C SER A 15 -9.41 1.38 3.30
N ARG A 16 -10.33 0.41 3.29
CA ARG A 16 -11.59 0.57 2.57
C ARG A 16 -12.27 1.91 2.87
N GLY A 17 -12.71 2.59 1.81
CA GLY A 17 -13.32 3.91 1.87
C GLY A 17 -12.34 5.08 1.74
N SER A 18 -11.03 4.85 1.92
CA SER A 18 -10.01 5.84 1.56
C SER A 18 -10.07 6.19 0.08
N GLN A 19 -9.77 7.44 -0.26
CA GLN A 19 -9.79 7.95 -1.64
C GLN A 19 -8.64 8.93 -1.88
N GLY A 20 -8.34 9.18 -3.17
CA GLY A 20 -7.40 10.20 -3.62
C GLY A 20 -6.06 9.64 -4.07
N GLN A 21 -5.09 10.54 -4.27
CA GLN A 21 -3.82 10.22 -4.94
C GLN A 21 -3.06 9.07 -4.29
N ALA A 22 -3.03 9.00 -2.95
CA ALA A 22 -2.37 7.90 -2.26
C ALA A 22 -2.98 6.53 -2.61
N VAL A 23 -4.30 6.44 -2.79
CA VAL A 23 -4.95 5.21 -3.24
C VAL A 23 -4.61 4.90 -4.69
N THR A 24 -4.56 5.91 -5.55
CA THR A 24 -4.10 5.74 -6.94
C THR A 24 -2.68 5.18 -6.99
N PHE A 25 -1.77 5.69 -6.16
CA PHE A 25 -0.41 5.15 -6.05
C PHE A 25 -0.41 3.71 -5.56
N LEU A 26 -1.19 3.37 -4.53
CA LEU A 26 -1.34 2.00 -4.07
C LEU A 26 -1.81 1.06 -5.20
N GLN A 27 -2.85 1.45 -5.93
CA GLN A 27 -3.41 0.65 -7.02
C GLN A 27 -2.39 0.45 -8.15
N LEU A 28 -1.65 1.49 -8.52
CA LEU A 28 -0.56 1.39 -9.50
C LEU A 28 0.52 0.41 -9.04
N LEU A 29 0.86 0.40 -7.75
CA LEU A 29 1.84 -0.53 -7.20
C LEU A 29 1.35 -1.98 -7.27
N LEU A 30 0.12 -2.21 -6.82
CA LEU A 30 -0.52 -3.53 -6.82
C LEU A 30 -0.67 -4.08 -8.25
N ASP A 31 -1.09 -3.25 -9.19
CA ASP A 31 -1.34 -3.63 -10.59
C ASP A 31 -0.03 -3.86 -11.36
N ASN A 32 0.81 -2.82 -11.48
CA ASN A 32 1.97 -2.86 -12.38
C ASN A 32 3.17 -3.65 -11.83
N PHE A 33 3.29 -3.78 -10.51
CA PHE A 33 4.49 -4.39 -9.90
C PHE A 33 4.22 -5.68 -9.14
N HIS A 34 2.98 -5.93 -8.73
CA HIS A 34 2.63 -7.14 -7.97
C HIS A 34 1.56 -8.01 -8.64
N GLY A 35 1.01 -7.59 -9.79
CA GLY A 35 0.15 -8.41 -10.65
C GLY A 35 -1.28 -8.59 -10.18
N TYR A 36 -1.77 -7.79 -9.22
CA TYR A 36 -3.11 -7.96 -8.63
C TYR A 36 -4.27 -7.44 -9.49
N SER A 37 -4.04 -6.91 -10.69
CA SER A 37 -5.07 -6.49 -11.66
C SER A 37 -6.23 -5.71 -11.03
N VAL A 38 -5.92 -4.55 -10.43
CA VAL A 38 -6.91 -3.67 -9.78
C VAL A 38 -7.16 -2.42 -10.62
N ALA A 39 -8.39 -1.89 -10.56
CA ALA A 39 -8.69 -0.60 -11.20
C ALA A 39 -7.88 0.52 -10.52
N VAL A 40 -7.32 1.42 -11.33
CA VAL A 40 -6.58 2.60 -10.88
C VAL A 40 -7.50 3.83 -10.93
N ASP A 41 -8.45 3.88 -10.02
CA ASP A 41 -9.51 4.90 -9.95
C ASP A 41 -9.37 5.85 -8.74
N GLY A 42 -8.38 5.61 -7.88
CA GLY A 42 -8.19 6.37 -6.65
C GLY A 42 -9.21 6.07 -5.54
N VAL A 43 -9.96 4.96 -5.65
CA VAL A 43 -10.96 4.54 -4.66
C VAL A 43 -10.56 3.20 -4.03
N PHE A 44 -10.40 3.19 -2.71
CA PHE A 44 -10.05 1.98 -1.98
C PHE A 44 -11.32 1.16 -1.74
N GLY A 45 -11.76 0.45 -2.77
CA GLY A 45 -12.92 -0.43 -2.75
C GLY A 45 -12.60 -1.86 -2.31
N GLN A 46 -13.59 -2.75 -2.45
CA GLN A 46 -13.45 -4.19 -2.13
C GLN A 46 -12.30 -4.85 -2.89
N ASN A 47 -12.12 -4.54 -4.17
CA ASN A 47 -11.08 -5.15 -5.00
C ASN A 47 -9.68 -4.75 -4.54
N THR A 48 -9.48 -3.46 -4.24
CA THR A 48 -8.22 -2.95 -3.67
C THR A 48 -7.94 -3.59 -2.32
N GLU A 49 -8.94 -3.74 -1.45
CA GLU A 49 -8.78 -4.39 -0.15
C GLU A 49 -8.37 -5.86 -0.27
N ASN A 50 -8.99 -6.60 -1.18
CA ASN A 50 -8.64 -8.01 -1.43
C ASN A 50 -7.20 -8.13 -1.94
N ALA A 51 -6.80 -7.29 -2.91
CA ALA A 51 -5.43 -7.26 -3.40
C ALA A 51 -4.40 -6.95 -2.31
N VAL A 52 -4.70 -6.03 -1.38
CA VAL A 52 -3.83 -5.75 -0.23
C VAL A 52 -3.73 -6.96 0.71
N LYS A 53 -4.85 -7.62 1.00
CA LYS A 53 -4.87 -8.84 1.82
C LYS A 53 -4.03 -9.94 1.18
N ASP A 54 -4.21 -10.17 -0.11
CA ASP A 54 -3.48 -11.20 -0.84
C ASP A 54 -1.98 -10.87 -0.91
N PHE A 55 -1.62 -9.60 -1.10
CA PHE A 55 -0.24 -9.11 -1.02
C PHE A 55 0.41 -9.39 0.34
N GLN A 56 -0.31 -9.07 1.43
CA GLN A 56 0.15 -9.29 2.80
C GLN A 56 0.30 -10.79 3.09
N ASN A 57 -0.70 -11.60 2.73
CA ASN A 57 -0.69 -13.04 2.92
C ASN A 57 0.44 -13.72 2.15
N ALA A 58 0.70 -13.31 0.90
CA ALA A 58 1.77 -13.88 0.08
C ALA A 58 3.19 -13.64 0.64
N ARG A 59 3.32 -12.75 1.62
CA ARG A 59 4.59 -12.38 2.28
C ARG A 59 4.59 -12.69 3.78
N ASP A 60 3.61 -13.46 4.27
CA ASP A 60 3.41 -13.73 5.70
C ASP A 60 3.43 -12.45 6.56
N PHE A 61 2.89 -11.36 6.00
CA PHE A 61 3.04 -10.02 6.54
C PHE A 61 1.98 -9.73 7.60
N VAL A 62 2.40 -9.67 8.86
CA VAL A 62 1.51 -9.49 10.03
C VAL A 62 1.65 -8.13 10.72
N ASN A 63 2.48 -7.23 10.18
CA ASN A 63 2.79 -5.94 10.84
C ASN A 63 1.65 -4.92 10.74
N ASP A 64 0.78 -5.06 9.73
CA ASP A 64 -0.42 -4.25 9.56
C ASP A 64 -1.68 -5.15 9.59
N PRO A 65 -2.85 -4.64 10.03
CA PRO A 65 -4.08 -5.40 9.95
C PRO A 65 -4.42 -5.82 8.50
N PRO A 66 -5.08 -6.97 8.29
CA PRO A 66 -5.40 -7.46 6.95
C PRO A 66 -6.21 -6.45 6.13
N GLY A 67 -5.71 -6.09 4.94
CA GLY A 67 -6.36 -5.14 4.03
C GLY A 67 -6.17 -3.67 4.40
N VAL A 68 -5.34 -3.39 5.41
CA VAL A 68 -4.94 -2.04 5.79
C VAL A 68 -3.51 -1.81 5.35
N VAL A 69 -3.26 -0.67 4.70
CA VAL A 69 -1.91 -0.26 4.27
C VAL A 69 -1.37 0.75 5.27
N GLY A 70 -0.54 0.29 6.18
CA GLY A 70 0.27 1.12 7.08
C GLY A 70 1.68 1.34 6.53
N PHE A 71 2.54 1.95 7.35
CA PHE A 71 3.90 2.30 6.98
C PHE A 71 4.69 1.07 6.50
N GLN A 72 4.58 -0.05 7.20
CA GLN A 72 5.34 -1.24 6.87
C GLN A 72 4.79 -1.91 5.59
N THR A 73 3.47 -1.92 5.35
CA THR A 73 2.91 -2.40 4.07
C THR A 73 3.37 -1.51 2.91
N TRP A 74 3.42 -0.19 3.10
CA TRP A 74 3.97 0.73 2.11
C TRP A 74 5.43 0.43 1.77
N GLU A 75 6.26 0.20 2.78
CA GLU A 75 7.66 -0.17 2.60
C GLU A 75 7.79 -1.48 1.81
N ALA A 76 6.98 -2.48 2.15
CA ALA A 76 6.95 -3.76 1.45
C ALA A 76 6.49 -3.63 -0.01
N LEU A 77 5.50 -2.77 -0.29
CA LEU A 77 5.02 -2.51 -1.66
C LEU A 77 6.07 -1.82 -2.52
N ALA A 78 6.88 -0.92 -1.91
CA ALA A 78 7.95 -0.20 -2.58
C ALA A 78 9.20 -1.07 -2.84
N ASN A 79 9.46 -2.05 -1.97
CA ASN A 79 10.62 -2.94 -2.07
C ASN A 79 10.31 -4.15 -2.96
N ARG A 80 10.95 -4.21 -4.13
CA ARG A 80 10.78 -5.28 -5.14
C ARG A 80 11.61 -6.55 -4.87
N GLN A 81 11.74 -6.97 -3.62
CA GLN A 81 12.49 -8.20 -3.30
C GLN A 81 11.70 -9.46 -3.66
#